data_AF-A0A372FS05-F1
#
_entry.id   AF-A0A372FS05-F1
#
_cell.length_a   1.000
_cell.length_b   1.000
_cell.length_c   1.000
_cell.angle_alpha   90.00
_cell.angle_beta   90.00
_cell.angle_gamma   90.00
#
_symmetry.space_group_name_H-M   'P 1'
#
loop_
_entity.id
_entity.type
_entity.pdbx_description
1 polymer ?
#
loop_
_entity_poly.entity_id
_entity_poly.type
_entity_poly.pdbx_seq_one_letter_code
_entity_poly.pdbx_strand_id
1 'polypeptide(L)' 'MKKSHMTVLTVAVTICRIATLIKGAEQWVINANRVRADPSPANLTKLALASGVLLTAVRSI' A
#
# COMPACT_ATOMS: atom_id res chain seq x y z
N MET A 1 -28.66 4.24 -16.12
CA MET A 1 -27.70 5.14 -15.43
C MET A 1 -26.62 5.53 -16.43
N LYS A 2 -26.44 6.84 -16.64
CA LYS A 2 -25.67 7.45 -17.76
C LYS A 2 -24.19 7.04 -17.68
N LYS A 3 -23.60 6.58 -18.79
CA LYS A 3 -22.18 6.16 -18.94
C LYS A 3 -21.18 7.03 -18.15
N SER A 4 -21.35 8.35 -18.12
CA SER A 4 -20.53 9.28 -17.32
C SER A 4 -20.44 8.95 -15.83
N HIS A 5 -21.50 8.47 -15.20
CA HIS A 5 -21.48 8.16 -13.77
C HIS A 5 -20.61 6.95 -13.46
N MET A 6 -20.55 5.99 -14.40
CA MET A 6 -19.71 4.80 -14.28
C MET A 6 -18.23 5.16 -14.44
N THR A 7 -17.90 6.05 -15.38
CA THR A 7 -16.53 6.54 -15.58
C THR A 7 -16.01 7.31 -14.36
N VAL A 8 -16.83 8.18 -13.78
CA VAL A 8 -16.46 8.96 -12.57
C VAL A 8 -16.23 8.03 -11.38
N LEU A 9 -17.09 7.01 -11.21
CA LEU A 9 -16.92 6.02 -10.14
C LEU A 9 -15.61 5.23 -10.32
N THR A 10 -15.31 4.79 -11.54
CA THR A 10 -14.06 4.08 -11.84
C THR A 10 -12.83 4.93 -11.52
N VAL A 11 -12.82 6.20 -11.93
CA VAL A 11 -11.70 7.12 -11.65
C VAL A 11 -11.54 7.33 -10.14
N ALA A 12 -12.63 7.53 -9.40
CA ALA A 12 -12.60 7.69 -7.95
C ALA A 12 -12.03 6.44 -7.25
N VAL A 13 -12.45 5.23 -7.67
CA VAL A 13 -11.93 3.96 -7.14
C VAL A 13 -10.43 3.83 -7.42
N THR A 14 -9.98 4.17 -8.64
CA THR A 14 -8.55 4.13 -9.00
C THR A 14 -7.73 5.09 -8.15
N ILE A 15 -8.21 6.32 -7.93
CA ILE A 15 -7.53 7.31 -7.08
C ILE A 15 -7.41 6.78 -5.64
N CYS A 16 -8.48 6.20 -5.08
CA CYS A 16 -8.45 5.61 -3.75
C CYS A 16 -7.42 4.48 -3.65
N ARG A 17 -7.33 3.60 -4.65
CA ARG A 17 -6.35 2.50 -4.69
C ARG A 17 -4.91 3.02 -4.74
N ILE A 18 -4.64 4.04 -5.56
CA ILE A 18 -3.32 4.69 -5.63
C ILE A 18 -2.96 5.33 -4.29
N ALA A 19 -3.90 6.02 -3.63
CA ALA A 19 -3.66 6.63 -2.33
C ALA A 19 -3.33 5.58 -1.25
N THR A 20 -3.98 4.42 -1.28
CA THR A 20 -3.65 3.29 -0.39
C THR A 20 -2.26 2.73 -0.67
N LEU A 21 -1.85 2.63 -1.94
CA LEU A 21 -0.49 2.21 -2.29
C LEU A 21 0.58 3.16 -1.75
N ILE A 22 0.39 4.47 -1.92
CA ILE A 22 1.35 5.48 -1.47
C ILE A 22 1.53 5.39 0.05
N LYS A 23 0.42 5.32 0.81
CA LYS A 23 0.48 5.14 2.27
C LYS A 23 1.16 3.83 2.68
N GLY A 24 0.91 2.75 1.93
CA GLY A 24 1.57 1.46 2.15
C GLY A 24 3.08 1.55 1.94
N ALA A 25 3.50 2.22 0.86
CA ALA A 25 4.91 2.46 0.54
C ALA A 25 5.62 3.28 1.62
N GLU A 26 5.00 4.35 2.10
CA GLU A 26 5.54 5.16 3.20
C GLU A 26 5.77 4.34 4.48
N GLN A 27 4.78 3.53 4.87
CA GLN A 27 4.90 2.66 6.05
C GLN A 27 5.99 1.61 5.87
N TRP A 28 6.15 1.07 4.67
CA TRP A 28 7.22 0.13 4.36
C TRP A 28 8.60 0.76 4.52
N VAL A 29 8.80 1.96 4.00
CA VAL A 29 10.08 2.69 4.13
C VAL A 29 10.40 2.98 5.60
N ILE A 30 9.42 3.39 6.39
CA ILE A 30 9.59 3.60 7.84
C ILE A 30 10.03 2.30 8.53
N ASN A 31 9.37 1.18 8.22
CA ASN A 31 9.70 -0.12 8.80
C ASN A 31 11.07 -0.62 8.35
N ALA A 32 11.45 -0.37 7.09
CA ALA A 32 12.77 -0.73 6.55
C ALA A 32 13.89 0.04 7.26
N ASN A 33 13.69 1.34 7.49
CA ASN A 33 14.63 2.16 8.25
C ASN A 33 14.74 1.71 9.71
N ARG A 34 13.62 1.31 10.34
CA ARG A 34 13.64 0.73 11.69
C ARG A 34 14.39 -0.59 11.77
N VAL A 35 14.16 -1.50 10.82
CA VAL A 35 14.91 -2.77 10.72
C VAL A 35 16.39 -2.52 10.50
N ARG A 36 16.74 -1.54 9.66
CA ARG A 36 18.14 -1.16 9.42
C ARG A 36 18.82 -0.64 10.69
N ALA A 37 18.09 0.08 11.55
CA ALA A 37 18.61 0.60 12.82
C ALA A 37 18.65 -0.46 13.93
N ASP A 38 17.64 -1.33 13.98
CA ASP A 38 17.51 -2.43 14.95
C ASP A 38 16.90 -3.67 14.27
N PRO A 39 17.73 -4.64 13.85
CA PRO A 39 17.30 -5.83 13.14
C PRO A 39 16.74 -6.91 14.08
N SER A 40 15.81 -6.54 14.96
CA SER A 40 15.11 -7.51 15.82
C SER A 40 14.08 -8.34 15.03
N PRO A 41 13.80 -9.59 15.44
CA PRO A 41 12.79 -10.44 14.79
C PRO A 41 11.40 -9.79 14.67
N ALA A 42 11.03 -8.98 15.68
CA ALA A 42 9.78 -8.23 15.67
C ALA A 42 9.74 -7.15 14.57
N ASN A 43 10.84 -6.42 14.36
CA ASN A 43 10.94 -5.40 13.31
C ASN A 43 10.99 -6.04 11.92
N LEU A 44 11.70 -7.17 11.77
CA LEU A 44 11.71 -7.95 10.53
C LEU A 44 10.32 -8.47 10.16
N THR A 45 9.54 -8.94 11.14
CA THR A 45 8.16 -9.36 10.94
C THR A 45 7.26 -8.21 10.47
N LYS A 46 7.41 -7.01 11.07
CA LYS A 46 6.68 -5.80 10.65
C LYS A 46 7.03 -5.39 9.21
N LEU A 47 8.30 -5.48 8.82
CA LEU A 47 8.74 -5.21 7.46
C LEU A 47 8.20 -6.23 6.46
N ALA A 48 8.24 -7.53 6.80
CA ALA A 48 7.69 -8.59 5.97
C ALA A 48 6.17 -8.41 5.76
N LEU A 49 5.43 -8.09 6.83
CA LEU A 49 3.99 -7.83 6.76
C LEU A 49 3.68 -6.61 5.88
N ALA A 50 4.41 -5.51 6.06
CA ALA A 50 4.26 -4.31 5.24
C ALA A 50 4.54 -4.61 3.75
N SER A 51 5.54 -5.45 3.46
CA SER A 51 5.86 -5.89 2.09
C SER A 51 4.72 -6.71 1.48
N GLY A 52 4.13 -7.62 2.24
CA GLY A 52 2.99 -8.43 1.81
C GLY A 52 1.73 -7.60 1.51
N VAL A 53 1.45 -6.58 2.32
CA VAL A 53 0.34 -5.64 2.09
C VAL A 53 0.55 -4.85 0.80
N LEU A 54 1.77 -4.36 0.54
CA LEU A 54 2.12 -3.67 -0.71
C LEU A 54 1.93 -4.56 -1.94
N LEU A 55 2.44 -5.79 -1.91
CA LEU A 55 2.29 -6.74 -3.01
C LEU A 55 0.82 -7.07 -3.31
N THR A 56 0.02 -7.22 -2.25
CA THR A 56 -1.43 -7.48 -2.38
C THR A 56 -2.16 -6.27 -2.96
N ALA A 57 -1.81 -5.06 -2.52
CA ALA A 57 -2.38 -3.82 -3.04
C ALA A 57 -2.02 -3.58 -4.51
N VAL A 58 -0.78 -3.88 -4.92
CA VAL A 58 -0.36 -3.79 -6.33
C VAL A 58 -1.12 -4.77 -7.21
N ARG A 59 -1.35 -6.01 -6.75
CA ARG A 59 -2.12 -7.01 -7.48
C ARG A 59 -3.62 -6.68 -7.62
N SER A 60 -4.14 -5.78 -6.78
CA SER A 60 -5.54 -5.37 -6.77
C SER A 60 -5.86 -4.24 -7.77
N ILE A 61 -4.83 -3.55 -8.27
CA ILE A 61 -4.95 -2.49 -9.29
C ILE A 61 -4.94 -3.12 -10.68
#